data_AF-A0A2N5H4X0-F1
#
_entry.id   AF-A0A2N5H4X0-F1
#
_cell.length_a   1.000
_cell.length_b   1.000
_cell.length_c   1.000
_cell.angle_alpha   90.00
_cell.angle_beta   90.00
_cell.angle_gamma   90.00
#
_symmetry.space_group_name_H-M   'P 1'
#
loop_
_entity.id
_entity.type
_entity.pdbx_description
1 polymer ?
#
loop_
_entity_poly.entity_id
_entity_poly.type
_entity_poly.pdbx_seq_one_letter_code
_entity_poly.pdbx_strand_id
1 'polypeptide(L)'
;MSLSDGQAWENEYGSWSEKAKQKRKEKLESTVKEKIAGVLGLTDEWEDGTYLYNLTRVKEAFNVGTMTLDDFVEIDEELVEEIFEAIKPFLKL
;
A
#
# COMPACT_ATOMS: atom_id res chain seq x y z
N MET A 1 4.49 -24.39 42.71
CA MET A 1 4.42 -24.02 41.28
C MET A 1 4.70 -25.28 40.49
N SER A 2 3.67 -25.86 39.88
CA SER A 2 3.80 -27.08 39.07
C SER A 2 4.37 -26.74 37.69
N LEU A 3 5.15 -27.66 37.13
CA LEU A 3 5.72 -27.59 35.78
C LEU A 3 4.63 -27.36 34.70
N SER A 4 3.38 -27.75 34.97
CA SER A 4 2.20 -27.50 34.12
C SER A 4 1.89 -26.02 33.92
N ASP A 5 2.08 -25.22 34.95
CA ASP A 5 1.64 -23.82 34.94
C ASP A 5 2.64 -23.01 34.12
N GLY A 6 3.95 -23.27 34.30
CA GLY A 6 5.02 -22.61 33.51
C GLY A 6 4.88 -22.84 32.00
N GLN A 7 4.53 -24.06 31.58
CA GLN A 7 4.31 -24.37 30.16
C GLN A 7 3.05 -23.69 29.59
N ALA A 8 2.00 -23.52 30.39
CA ALA A 8 0.79 -22.80 29.98
C ALA A 8 1.07 -21.31 29.77
N TRP A 9 1.83 -20.68 30.68
CA TRP A 9 2.22 -19.28 30.57
C TRP A 9 3.10 -19.01 29.35
N GLU A 10 4.09 -19.87 29.07
CA GLU A 10 4.95 -19.72 27.88
C GLU A 10 4.16 -19.83 26.57
N ASN A 11 3.22 -20.78 26.49
CA ASN A 11 2.36 -20.96 25.31
C ASN A 11 1.43 -19.76 25.08
N GLU A 12 0.83 -19.22 26.15
CA GLU A 12 -0.02 -18.04 26.05
C GLU A 12 0.80 -16.79 25.68
N TYR A 13 1.92 -16.54 26.35
CA TYR A 13 2.80 -15.40 26.03
C TYR A 13 3.30 -15.47 24.58
N GLY A 14 3.67 -16.66 24.08
CA GLY A 14 4.02 -16.89 22.68
C GLY A 14 2.90 -16.44 21.75
N SER A 15 1.68 -16.92 21.97
CA SER A 15 0.48 -16.58 21.18
C SER A 15 0.17 -15.07 21.19
N TRP A 16 0.24 -14.43 22.35
CA TRP A 16 0.02 -12.99 22.50
C TRP A 16 1.08 -12.16 21.76
N SER A 17 2.34 -12.60 21.83
CA SER A 17 3.44 -11.94 21.16
C SER A 17 3.35 -12.01 19.63
N GLU A 18 2.88 -13.14 19.08
CA GLU A 18 2.67 -13.31 17.64
C GLU A 18 1.50 -12.47 17.14
N LYS A 19 0.37 -12.48 17.85
CA LYS A 19 -0.78 -11.62 17.52
C LYS A 19 -0.41 -10.14 17.52
N ALA A 20 0.43 -9.71 18.46
CA ALA A 20 0.90 -8.33 18.54
C ALA A 20 1.81 -7.96 17.36
N LYS A 21 2.70 -8.88 16.93
CA LYS A 21 3.54 -8.68 15.74
C LYS A 21 2.71 -8.59 14.47
N GLN A 22 1.77 -9.52 14.29
CA GLN A 22 0.88 -9.55 13.14
C GLN A 22 0.05 -8.27 13.02
N LYS A 23 -0.56 -7.82 14.12
CA LYS A 23 -1.33 -6.58 14.16
C LYS A 23 -0.49 -5.34 13.82
N ARG A 24 0.78 -5.31 14.24
CA ARG A 24 1.72 -4.22 13.89
C ARG A 24 2.04 -4.22 12.40
N LYS A 25 2.25 -5.41 11.82
CA LYS A 25 2.49 -5.59 10.39
C LYS A 25 1.30 -5.08 9.58
N GLU A 26 0.10 -5.59 9.85
CA GLU A 26 -1.13 -5.17 9.16
C GLU A 26 -1.37 -3.66 9.25
N LYS A 27 -1.15 -3.07 10.42
CA LYS A 27 -1.26 -1.62 10.60
C LYS A 27 -0.25 -0.86 9.74
N LEU A 28 0.99 -1.33 9.68
CA LEU A 28 2.03 -0.69 8.88
C LEU A 28 1.72 -0.81 7.38
N GLU A 29 1.31 -1.98 6.90
CA GLU A 29 0.90 -2.17 5.50
C GLU A 29 -0.24 -1.23 5.12
N SER A 30 -1.29 -1.15 5.96
CA SER A 30 -2.41 -0.23 5.76
C SER A 30 -1.96 1.23 5.75
N THR A 31 -1.07 1.64 6.65
CA THR A 31 -0.55 3.01 6.72
C THR A 31 0.23 3.38 5.46
N VAL A 32 1.04 2.45 4.93
CA VAL A 32 1.83 2.70 3.72
C VAL A 32 0.91 2.83 2.50
N LYS A 33 -0.06 1.93 2.34
CA LYS A 33 -1.04 1.99 1.25
C LYS A 33 -1.84 3.30 1.27
N GLU A 34 -2.31 3.72 2.44
CA GLU A 34 -3.00 4.99 2.62
C GLU A 34 -2.12 6.18 2.21
N LYS A 35 -0.83 6.17 2.55
CA LYS A 35 0.11 7.22 2.13
C LYS A 35 0.37 7.23 0.63
N ILE A 36 0.46 6.06 -0.02
CA ILE A 36 0.58 5.96 -1.48
C ILE A 36 -0.68 6.51 -2.14
N ALA A 37 -1.86 6.05 -1.72
CA ALA A 37 -3.15 6.52 -2.23
C ALA A 37 -3.30 8.05 -2.08
N GLY A 38 -2.90 8.57 -0.92
CA GLY A 38 -2.89 10.01 -0.66
C GLY A 38 -1.99 10.79 -1.63
N VAL A 39 -0.80 10.29 -1.96
CA VAL A 39 0.10 10.93 -2.95
C VAL A 39 -0.45 10.81 -4.38
N LEU A 40 -1.21 9.76 -4.67
CA LEU A 40 -1.85 9.54 -5.97
C LEU A 40 -3.20 10.24 -6.13
N GLY A 41 -3.62 11.07 -5.17
CA GLY A 41 -4.89 11.79 -5.24
C GLY A 41 -6.13 10.90 -5.19
N LEU A 42 -6.00 9.66 -4.69
CA LEU A 42 -7.10 8.70 -4.57
C LEU A 42 -7.89 8.85 -3.26
N THR A 43 -7.48 9.78 -2.40
CA THR A 43 -8.14 10.07 -1.12
C THR A 43 -8.94 11.36 -1.21
N ASP A 44 -10.05 11.44 -0.47
CA ASP A 44 -10.90 12.64 -0.36
C ASP A 44 -10.18 13.89 0.17
N GLU A 45 -8.98 13.75 0.73
CA GLU A 45 -8.14 14.84 1.26
C GLU A 45 -7.36 15.60 0.18
N TRP A 46 -7.47 15.24 -1.11
CA TRP A 46 -6.70 15.90 -2.17
C TRP A 46 -7.22 17.32 -2.47
N GLU A 47 -6.52 18.33 -1.95
CA GLU A 47 -6.94 19.75 -1.92
C GLU A 47 -7.21 20.38 -3.31
N ASP A 48 -6.62 19.85 -4.37
CA ASP A 48 -6.70 20.41 -5.73
C ASP A 48 -7.91 19.85 -6.53
N GLY A 49 -8.45 18.69 -6.13
CA GLY A 49 -9.49 18.01 -6.92
C GLY A 49 -9.04 17.56 -8.32
N THR A 50 -7.73 17.51 -8.57
CA THR A 50 -7.15 17.03 -9.83
C THR A 50 -7.09 15.51 -9.88
N TYR A 51 -7.44 14.96 -11.04
CA TYR A 51 -7.28 13.55 -11.34
C TYR A 51 -5.89 13.26 -11.90
N LEU A 52 -5.31 12.14 -11.48
CA LEU A 52 -4.07 11.61 -12.04
C LEU A 52 -4.39 10.51 -13.04
N TYR A 53 -3.73 10.57 -14.19
CA TYR A 53 -3.88 9.60 -15.27
C TYR A 53 -2.51 9.05 -15.68
N ASN A 54 -2.46 7.75 -15.90
CA ASN A 54 -1.35 7.09 -16.58
C ASN A 54 -1.45 7.29 -18.08
N LEU A 55 -0.36 7.83 -18.66
CA LEU A 55 -0.18 7.89 -20.10
C LEU A 55 0.26 6.51 -20.61
N THR A 56 -0.54 5.91 -21.50
CA THR A 56 -0.24 4.58 -22.10
C THR A 56 0.59 4.68 -23.38
N ARG A 57 0.72 5.89 -23.93
CA ARG A 57 1.45 6.16 -25.17
C ARG A 57 2.86 6.71 -24.90
N VAL A 58 3.71 6.69 -25.93
CA VAL A 58 5.05 7.29 -25.87
C VAL A 58 4.99 8.82 -25.82
N LYS A 59 5.89 9.45 -25.06
CA LYS A 59 5.90 10.90 -24.80
C LYS A 59 6.09 11.73 -26.08
N GLU A 60 6.76 11.18 -27.07
CA GLU A 60 6.99 11.83 -28.36
C GLU A 60 5.67 12.14 -29.09
N ALA A 61 4.57 11.44 -28.78
CA ALA A 61 3.25 11.69 -29.35
C ALA A 61 2.73 13.11 -29.07
N PHE A 62 3.16 13.74 -27.96
CA PHE A 62 2.86 15.15 -27.69
C PHE A 62 3.44 16.07 -28.76
N ASN A 63 4.67 15.80 -29.22
CA ASN A 63 5.36 16.66 -30.19
C ASN A 63 4.73 16.59 -31.58
N VAL A 64 4.16 15.43 -31.94
CA VAL A 64 3.50 15.22 -33.23
C VAL A 64 2.01 15.58 -33.19
N GLY A 65 1.47 15.92 -32.01
CA GLY A 65 0.07 16.30 -31.83
C GLY A 65 -0.93 15.17 -32.08
N THR A 66 -0.52 13.91 -31.92
CA THR A 66 -1.37 12.73 -32.21
C THR A 66 -2.04 12.14 -30.99
N MET A 67 -1.89 12.80 -29.83
CA MET A 67 -2.47 12.39 -28.57
C MET A 67 -3.98 12.55 -28.53
N THR A 68 -4.65 11.57 -27.94
CA THR A 68 -6.09 11.64 -27.62
C THR A 68 -6.32 11.34 -26.14
N LEU A 69 -7.55 11.57 -25.67
CA LEU A 69 -7.93 11.24 -24.29
C LEU A 69 -7.91 9.72 -24.03
N ASP A 70 -8.09 8.90 -25.07
CA ASP A 70 -8.03 7.44 -24.98
C ASP A 70 -6.61 6.93 -24.68
N ASP A 71 -5.59 7.78 -24.83
CA ASP A 71 -4.21 7.45 -24.48
C ASP A 71 -3.96 7.54 -22.95
N PHE A 72 -4.95 7.97 -22.18
CA PHE A 72 -4.88 8.12 -20.72
C PHE A 72 -5.80 7.13 -20.00
N VAL A 73 -5.28 6.51 -18.96
CA VAL A 73 -6.03 5.62 -18.05
C VAL A 73 -5.99 6.20 -16.66
N GLU A 74 -7.15 6.31 -16.01
CA GLU A 74 -7.23 6.84 -14.65
C GLU A 74 -6.44 5.97 -13.69
N ILE A 75 -5.73 6.59 -12.74
CA ILE A 75 -5.07 5.84 -11.68
C ILE A 75 -6.14 5.29 -10.74
N ASP A 76 -5.98 4.03 -10.33
CA ASP A 76 -6.89 3.34 -9.44
C ASP A 76 -6.16 2.69 -8.24
N GLU A 77 -6.92 1.98 -7.42
CA GLU A 77 -6.41 1.25 -6.26
C GLU A 77 -5.49 0.08 -6.64
N GLU A 78 -5.59 -0.46 -7.87
CA GLU A 78 -4.71 -1.55 -8.31
C GLU A 78 -3.26 -1.06 -8.38
N LEU A 79 -3.03 0.17 -8.88
CA LEU A 79 -1.70 0.77 -8.90
C LEU A 79 -1.11 0.96 -7.50
N VAL A 80 -1.95 1.27 -6.50
CA VAL A 80 -1.51 1.37 -5.09
C VAL A 80 -0.96 0.04 -4.61
N GLU A 81 -1.63 -1.07 -4.93
CA GLU A 81 -1.20 -2.41 -4.58
C GLU A 81 0.11 -2.78 -5.27
N GLU A 82 0.23 -2.48 -6.56
CA GLU A 82 1.45 -2.75 -7.34
C GLU A 82 2.67 -2.01 -6.77
N ILE A 83 2.51 -0.71 -6.48
CA ILE A 83 3.57 0.09 -5.85
C ILE A 83 3.91 -0.48 -4.49
N PHE A 84 2.90 -0.81 -3.67
CA PHE A 84 3.11 -1.39 -2.36
C PHE A 84 3.91 -2.70 -2.43
N GLU A 85 3.51 -3.65 -3.29
CA GLU A 85 4.22 -4.92 -3.44
C GLU A 85 5.64 -4.73 -4.00
N ALA A 86 5.87 -3.73 -4.85
CA ALA A 86 7.21 -3.40 -5.34
C ALA A 86 8.13 -2.87 -4.23
N ILE A 87 7.61 -2.08 -3.27
CA ILE A 87 8.41 -1.53 -2.16
C ILE A 87 8.46 -2.42 -0.92
N LYS A 88 7.49 -3.34 -0.77
CA LYS A 88 7.34 -4.24 0.37
C LYS A 88 8.61 -4.99 0.75
N PRO A 89 9.46 -5.50 -0.17
CA PRO A 89 10.73 -6.14 0.19
C PRO A 89 11.73 -5.22 0.90
N PHE A 90 11.61 -3.89 0.73
CA PHE A 90 12.49 -2.89 1.34
C PHE A 90 11.96 -2.38 2.69
N LEU A 91 10.65 -2.53 2.92
CA LEU A 91 10.02 -2.35 4.21
C LEU A 91 10.33 -3.62 5.01
N LYS A 92 11.13 -3.53 6.07
CA LYS A 92 11.48 -4.69 6.93
C LYS A 92 10.25 -5.16 7.74
N LEU A 93 9.22 -5.66 7.05
CA LEU A 93 7.90 -6.07 7.51
C LEU A 93 7.86 -7.53 8.00
#